data_AF-A0A349QU62-F1
#
_entry.id   AF-A0A349QU62-F1
#
_cell.length_a   1.000
_cell.length_b   1.000
_cell.length_c   1.000
_cell.angle_alpha   90.00
_cell.angle_beta   90.00
_cell.angle_gamma   90.00
#
_symmetry.space_group_name_H-M   'P 1'
#
loop_
_entity.id
_entity.type
_entity.pdbx_description
1 polymer ?
#
loop_
_entity_poly.entity_id
_entity_poly.type
_entity_poly.pdbx_seq_one_letter_code
_entity_poly.pdbx_strand_id
1 'polypeptide(L)'
;MNMTVQDILNLPSLYPLKLCGGTENVHRPVRWFYVAENEGIAEWIEGGEIVFVTGINHTRDENNLLGLLEQAYQRNVAALVIMTGQQYIHEIPPKIISRADALGLPLIEQPYSLKMVEVTHAIGTQLVQFSQVKKSSEDVISQLLTGDFPSVETIQLRAKQLKINLLGRHVITVLRLHNIHALF
;
A
#
# COMPACT_ATOMS: atom_id res chain seq x y z
N MET A 1 8.04 -9.06 3.05
CA MET A 1 6.92 -8.89 2.09
C MET A 1 6.19 -7.63 2.47
N ASN A 2 5.77 -6.84 1.49
CA ASN A 2 4.94 -5.66 1.72
C ASN A 2 3.51 -6.01 1.35
N MET A 3 2.56 -5.37 2.02
CA MET A 3 1.16 -5.41 1.62
C MET A 3 1.01 -4.73 0.26
N THR A 4 0.17 -5.26 -0.63
CA THR A 4 -0.08 -4.73 -1.98
C THR A 4 -1.52 -4.24 -2.14
N VAL A 5 -1.79 -3.52 -3.24
CA VAL A 5 -3.18 -3.12 -3.59
C VAL A 5 -4.05 -4.36 -3.78
N GLN A 6 -3.51 -5.43 -4.35
CA GLN A 6 -4.24 -6.68 -4.52
C GLN A 6 -4.59 -7.34 -3.18
N ASP A 7 -3.70 -7.27 -2.18
CA ASP A 7 -4.01 -7.78 -0.84
C ASP A 7 -5.20 -7.04 -0.23
N ILE A 8 -5.32 -5.72 -0.43
CA ILE A 8 -6.47 -4.91 0.02
C ILE A 8 -7.76 -5.36 -0.66
N LEU A 9 -7.74 -5.48 -1.99
CA LEU A 9 -8.91 -5.89 -2.78
C LEU A 9 -9.37 -7.32 -2.44
N ASN A 10 -8.48 -8.16 -1.93
CA ASN A 10 -8.79 -9.52 -1.50
C ASN A 10 -9.29 -9.61 -0.04
N LEU A 11 -9.38 -8.51 0.71
CA LEU A 11 -9.91 -8.54 2.07
C LEU A 11 -11.44 -8.73 2.03
N PRO A 12 -12.00 -9.74 2.73
CA PRO A 12 -13.43 -10.00 2.69
C PRO A 12 -14.33 -8.82 3.10
N SER A 13 -13.87 -8.03 4.08
CA SER A 13 -14.60 -6.82 4.51
C SER A 13 -14.58 -5.70 3.47
N LEU A 14 -13.70 -5.77 2.46
CA LEU A 14 -13.49 -4.74 1.45
C LEU A 14 -13.89 -5.18 0.04
N TYR A 15 -14.56 -6.33 -0.13
CA TYR A 15 -15.12 -6.75 -1.42
C TYR A 15 -16.03 -5.73 -2.11
N PRO A 16 -16.70 -4.79 -1.42
CA PRO A 16 -17.41 -3.72 -2.12
C PRO A 16 -16.50 -2.73 -2.85
N LEU A 17 -15.18 -2.69 -2.57
CA LEU A 17 -14.23 -1.92 -3.36
C LEU A 17 -14.11 -2.51 -4.76
N LYS A 18 -14.16 -1.66 -5.78
CA LYS A 18 -14.11 -2.08 -7.17
C LYS A 18 -12.92 -1.47 -7.88
N LEU A 19 -12.07 -2.29 -8.47
CA LEU A 19 -11.00 -1.82 -9.35
C LEU A 19 -11.62 -1.36 -10.67
N CYS A 20 -11.44 -0.09 -11.02
CA CYS A 20 -12.03 0.53 -12.19
C CYS A 20 -11.03 0.79 -13.31
N GLY A 21 -9.74 0.98 -12.99
CA GLY A 21 -8.67 1.17 -13.98
C GLY A 21 -7.28 0.89 -13.39
N GLY A 22 -6.25 0.88 -14.23
CA GLY A 22 -4.86 0.61 -13.86
C GLY A 22 -4.60 -0.84 -13.44
N THR A 23 -5.30 -1.80 -14.06
CA THR A 23 -5.38 -3.20 -13.59
C THR A 23 -4.05 -3.93 -13.56
N GLU A 24 -3.09 -3.56 -14.42
CA GLU A 24 -1.79 -4.24 -14.52
C GLU A 24 -0.88 -4.02 -13.31
N ASN A 25 -1.15 -3.02 -12.47
CA ASN A 25 -0.26 -2.60 -11.38
C ASN A 25 -0.86 -2.78 -9.97
N VAL A 26 -1.75 -3.75 -9.78
CA VAL A 26 -2.30 -4.09 -8.45
C VAL A 26 -1.27 -4.67 -7.48
N HIS A 27 -0.08 -5.01 -7.95
CA HIS A 27 1.03 -5.48 -7.11
C HIS A 27 1.85 -4.35 -6.46
N ARG A 28 1.47 -3.09 -6.68
CA ARG A 28 2.14 -1.94 -6.05
C ARG A 28 2.11 -2.08 -4.51
N PRO A 29 3.23 -1.87 -3.82
CA PRO A 29 3.27 -1.96 -2.36
C PRO A 29 2.54 -0.77 -1.74
N VAL A 30 1.71 -1.05 -0.75
CA VAL A 30 0.99 -0.06 0.04
C VAL A 30 1.71 0.12 1.37
N ARG A 31 2.11 1.36 1.68
CA ARG A 31 2.76 1.70 2.95
C ARG A 31 1.79 2.22 4.00
N TRP A 32 0.75 2.94 3.56
CA TRP A 32 -0.17 3.66 4.43
C TRP A 32 -1.45 4.03 3.67
N PHE A 33 -2.52 4.36 4.38
CA PHE A 33 -3.70 5.00 3.79
C PHE A 33 -3.70 6.50 4.09
N TYR A 34 -4.20 7.31 3.16
CA TYR A 34 -4.36 8.74 3.37
C TYR A 34 -5.72 9.20 2.87
N VAL A 35 -6.42 10.05 3.61
CA VAL A 35 -7.69 10.64 3.19
C VAL A 35 -7.43 12.08 2.75
N ALA A 36 -7.70 12.36 1.47
CA ALA A 36 -7.49 13.66 0.87
C ALA A 36 -8.63 14.62 1.26
N GLU A 37 -8.29 15.57 2.12
CA GLU A 37 -9.22 16.59 2.61
C GLU A 37 -9.04 17.96 1.97
N ASN A 38 -8.01 18.13 1.12
CA ASN A 38 -7.62 19.38 0.48
C ASN A 38 -7.93 19.38 -1.03
N GLU A 39 -7.82 20.53 -1.70
CA GLU A 39 -8.03 20.66 -3.15
C GLU A 39 -7.07 19.77 -3.96
N GLY A 40 -5.80 19.71 -3.56
CA GLY A 40 -4.75 18.83 -4.09
C GLY A 40 -4.11 17.97 -3.01
N ILE A 41 -3.31 17.00 -3.42
CA ILE A 41 -2.66 16.01 -2.53
C ILE A 41 -1.13 16.06 -2.56
N ALA A 42 -0.53 16.70 -3.57
CA ALA A 42 0.90 16.60 -3.84
C ALA A 42 1.83 17.05 -2.71
N GLU A 43 1.40 17.94 -1.82
CA GLU A 43 2.21 18.42 -0.67
C GLU A 43 2.05 17.57 0.59
N TRP A 44 1.09 16.64 0.60
CA TRP A 44 0.68 15.89 1.80
C TRP A 44 1.01 14.40 1.76
N ILE A 45 1.57 13.94 0.64
CA ILE A 45 1.88 12.54 0.37
C ILE A 45 3.36 12.38 0.01
N GLU A 46 3.94 11.23 0.35
CA GLU A 46 5.35 10.89 0.10
C GLU A 46 5.51 9.73 -0.90
N GLY A 47 4.40 9.09 -1.30
CA GLY A 47 4.37 7.98 -2.26
C GLY A 47 4.13 6.62 -1.60
N GLY A 48 3.59 5.66 -2.35
CA GLY A 48 3.22 4.33 -1.85
C GLY A 48 1.97 4.29 -0.97
N GLU A 49 1.25 5.38 -0.79
CA GLU A 49 -0.03 5.39 -0.08
C GLU A 49 -1.16 4.84 -0.96
N ILE A 50 -2.24 4.38 -0.33
CA ILE A 50 -3.57 4.35 -0.95
C ILE A 50 -4.32 5.62 -0.56
N VAL A 51 -4.64 6.47 -1.54
CA VAL A 51 -5.20 7.80 -1.30
C VAL A 51 -6.71 7.79 -1.54
N PHE A 52 -7.49 8.12 -0.52
CA PHE A 52 -8.94 8.21 -0.57
C PHE A 52 -9.38 9.65 -0.88
N VAL A 53 -10.08 9.82 -1.99
CA VAL A 53 -10.68 11.09 -2.41
C VAL A 53 -12.17 11.05 -2.08
N THR A 54 -12.60 12.04 -1.30
CA THR A 54 -14.01 12.30 -1.02
C THR A 54 -14.43 13.63 -1.66
N GLY A 55 -15.72 13.94 -1.61
CA GLY A 55 -16.23 15.28 -1.94
C GLY A 55 -16.81 16.04 -0.75
N ILE A 56 -16.47 15.64 0.50
CA ILE A 56 -17.07 16.23 1.71
C ILE A 56 -16.57 17.65 1.93
N ASN A 57 -15.25 17.86 1.88
CA ASN A 57 -14.63 19.16 2.16
C ASN A 57 -14.43 20.01 0.90
N HIS A 58 -14.36 19.39 -0.27
CA HIS A 58 -14.18 20.06 -1.56
C HIS A 58 -15.08 19.42 -2.62
N THR A 59 -15.72 20.26 -3.43
CA THR A 59 -16.43 19.77 -4.62
C THR A 59 -15.43 19.16 -5.59
N ARG A 60 -15.74 17.97 -6.12
CA ARG A 60 -14.88 17.23 -7.04
C ARG A 60 -15.54 17.17 -8.41
N ASP A 61 -15.12 18.05 -9.31
CA ASP A 61 -15.46 17.96 -10.73
C ASP A 61 -14.46 17.07 -11.49
N GLU A 62 -14.72 16.82 -12.78
CA GLU A 62 -13.85 15.99 -13.63
C GLU A 62 -12.42 16.54 -13.68
N ASN A 63 -12.25 17.87 -13.74
CA ASN A 63 -10.93 18.50 -13.85
C ASN A 63 -10.12 18.34 -12.57
N ASN A 64 -10.74 18.51 -11.40
CA ASN A 64 -10.10 18.30 -10.12
C ASN A 64 -9.70 16.82 -9.95
N LEU A 65 -10.58 15.88 -10.29
CA LEU A 65 -10.27 14.45 -10.23
C LEU A 65 -9.11 14.05 -11.16
N LEU A 66 -9.05 14.61 -12.37
CA LEU A 66 -7.89 14.42 -13.25
C LEU A 66 -6.61 14.98 -12.61
N GLY A 67 -6.66 16.19 -12.05
CA GLY A 67 -5.52 16.79 -11.36
C GLY A 67 -5.01 15.94 -10.20
N LEU A 68 -5.91 15.40 -9.38
CA LEU A 68 -5.56 14.49 -8.29
C LEU A 68 -4.94 13.19 -8.80
N LEU A 69 -5.45 12.63 -9.89
CA LEU A 69 -4.90 11.43 -10.52
C LEU A 69 -3.47 11.65 -11.03
N GLU A 70 -3.21 12.78 -11.70
CA GLU A 70 -1.86 13.17 -12.14
C GLU A 70 -0.91 13.36 -10.96
N GLN A 71 -1.35 14.06 -9.91
CA GLN A 71 -0.54 14.26 -8.70
C GLN A 71 -0.22 12.93 -8.03
N ALA A 72 -1.19 12.02 -7.92
CA ALA A 72 -1.00 10.70 -7.35
C ALA A 72 0.04 9.89 -8.16
N TYR A 73 -0.06 9.92 -9.48
CA TYR A 73 0.91 9.26 -10.36
C TYR A 73 2.32 9.84 -10.19
N GLN A 74 2.46 11.18 -10.25
CA GLN A 74 3.75 11.87 -10.11
C GLN A 74 4.42 11.62 -8.74
N ARG A 75 3.62 11.43 -7.68
CA ARG A 75 4.11 11.11 -6.33
C ARG A 75 4.28 9.61 -6.08
N ASN A 76 4.12 8.75 -7.09
CA ASN A 76 4.24 7.29 -6.95
C ASN A 76 3.28 6.68 -5.91
N VAL A 77 2.06 7.21 -5.81
CA VAL A 77 0.99 6.63 -4.99
C VAL A 77 0.71 5.18 -5.41
N ALA A 78 0.35 4.31 -4.46
CA ALA A 78 0.05 2.90 -4.73
C ALA A 78 -1.30 2.73 -5.45
N ALA A 79 -2.33 3.46 -5.01
CA ALA A 79 -3.65 3.49 -5.64
C ALA A 79 -4.41 4.79 -5.28
N LEU A 80 -5.28 5.24 -6.19
CA LEU A 80 -6.26 6.29 -5.90
C LEU A 80 -7.64 5.64 -5.70
N VAL A 81 -8.33 6.00 -4.62
CA VAL A 81 -9.67 5.54 -4.31
C VAL A 81 -10.63 6.72 -4.38
N ILE A 82 -11.70 6.62 -5.16
CA ILE A 82 -12.75 7.64 -5.23
C ILE A 82 -14.00 7.11 -4.53
N MET A 83 -14.46 7.85 -3.53
CA MET A 83 -15.67 7.49 -2.80
C MET A 83 -16.92 7.99 -3.55
N THR A 84 -17.67 7.08 -4.16
CA THR A 84 -18.85 7.38 -4.99
C THR A 84 -20.16 7.19 -4.24
N GLY A 85 -21.14 8.04 -4.53
CA GLY A 85 -22.47 8.03 -3.94
C GLY A 85 -23.26 9.28 -4.30
N GLN A 86 -24.57 9.27 -4.02
CA GLN A 86 -25.50 10.30 -4.49
C GLN A 86 -25.17 11.74 -4.03
N GLN A 87 -24.46 11.91 -2.92
CA GLN A 87 -24.31 13.20 -2.26
C GLN A 87 -23.13 14.05 -2.76
N TYR A 88 -22.00 13.42 -3.11
CA TYR A 88 -20.74 14.15 -3.31
C TYR A 88 -20.12 13.91 -4.69
N ILE A 89 -19.84 12.64 -5.01
CA ILE A 89 -19.28 12.21 -6.29
C ILE A 89 -20.20 11.10 -6.79
N HIS A 90 -21.07 11.38 -7.76
CA HIS A 90 -22.09 10.41 -8.16
C HIS A 90 -21.48 9.12 -8.73
N GLU A 91 -20.54 9.28 -9.64
CA GLU A 91 -19.79 8.21 -10.30
C GLU A 91 -18.41 8.71 -10.71
N ILE A 92 -17.50 7.80 -11.04
CA ILE A 92 -16.18 8.15 -11.59
C ILE A 92 -16.36 8.43 -13.09
N PRO A 93 -16.04 9.64 -13.59
CA PRO A 93 -16.16 9.94 -15.02
C PRO A 93 -15.29 8.99 -15.87
N PRO A 94 -15.78 8.50 -17.03
CA PRO A 94 -15.04 7.55 -17.87
C PRO A 94 -13.63 8.02 -18.26
N LYS A 95 -13.47 9.34 -18.43
CA LYS A 95 -12.18 9.97 -18.75
C LYS A 95 -11.12 9.76 -17.64
N ILE A 96 -11.54 9.72 -16.37
CA ILE A 96 -10.63 9.44 -15.24
C ILE A 96 -10.17 7.99 -15.31
N ILE A 97 -11.09 7.07 -15.63
CA ILE A 97 -10.79 5.63 -15.78
C ILE A 97 -9.79 5.42 -16.91
N SER A 98 -10.07 5.94 -18.11
CA SER A 98 -9.17 5.83 -19.26
C SER A 98 -7.79 6.44 -18.97
N ARG A 99 -7.75 7.53 -18.20
CA ARG A 99 -6.49 8.14 -17.81
C ARG A 99 -5.72 7.29 -16.80
N ALA A 100 -6.40 6.68 -15.83
CA ALA A 100 -5.79 5.77 -14.86
C ALA A 100 -5.19 4.54 -15.53
N ASP A 101 -5.89 3.97 -16.53
CA ASP A 101 -5.35 2.90 -17.38
C ASP A 101 -4.10 3.35 -18.13
N ALA A 102 -4.14 4.52 -18.77
CA ALA A 102 -2.98 5.05 -19.50
C ALA A 102 -1.76 5.32 -18.60
N LEU A 103 -1.99 5.71 -17.35
CA LEU A 103 -0.93 5.91 -16.35
C LEU A 103 -0.51 4.59 -15.68
N GLY A 104 -1.29 3.53 -15.83
CA GLY A 104 -1.13 2.29 -15.08
C GLY A 104 -1.28 2.48 -13.56
N LEU A 105 -2.01 3.49 -13.10
CA LEU A 105 -2.25 3.74 -11.67
C LEU A 105 -3.56 3.07 -11.25
N PRO A 106 -3.56 2.13 -10.28
CA PRO A 106 -4.80 1.52 -9.80
C PRO A 106 -5.79 2.58 -9.33
N LEU A 107 -6.95 2.60 -9.98
CA LEU A 107 -8.08 3.45 -9.63
C LEU A 107 -9.20 2.59 -9.08
N ILE A 108 -9.60 2.86 -7.86
CA ILE A 108 -10.58 2.07 -7.11
C ILE A 108 -11.80 2.92 -6.81
N GLU A 109 -12.97 2.36 -7.02
CA GLU A 109 -14.24 2.91 -6.54
C GLU A 109 -14.55 2.34 -5.15
N GLN A 110 -14.86 3.22 -4.20
CA GLN A 110 -15.44 2.87 -2.91
C GLN A 110 -16.89 3.35 -2.85
N PRO A 111 -17.89 2.47 -2.69
CA PRO A 111 -19.25 2.92 -2.50
C PRO A 111 -19.40 3.63 -1.14
N TYR A 112 -20.15 4.73 -1.10
CA TYR A 112 -20.39 5.53 0.11
C TYR A 112 -21.04 4.72 1.26
N SER A 113 -21.72 3.62 0.94
CA SER A 113 -22.27 2.69 1.93
C SER A 113 -21.19 1.92 2.72
N LEU A 114 -19.99 1.75 2.16
CA LEU A 114 -18.85 1.15 2.83
C LEU A 114 -18.17 2.23 3.69
N LYS A 115 -18.31 2.10 5.02
CA LYS A 115 -17.86 3.13 5.95
C LYS A 115 -16.34 3.22 5.98
N MET A 116 -15.82 4.46 5.93
CA MET A 116 -14.38 4.72 5.96
C MET A 116 -13.69 4.12 7.20
N VAL A 117 -14.38 4.05 8.35
CA VAL A 117 -13.83 3.41 9.56
C VAL A 117 -13.58 1.90 9.36
N GLU A 118 -14.44 1.21 8.62
CA GLU A 118 -14.27 -0.22 8.32
C GLU A 118 -13.09 -0.43 7.37
N VAL A 119 -12.98 0.44 6.35
CA VAL A 119 -11.89 0.42 5.37
C VAL A 119 -10.54 0.69 6.03
N THR A 120 -10.43 1.81 6.74
CA THR A 120 -9.18 2.22 7.40
C THR A 120 -8.76 1.26 8.52
N HIS A 121 -9.71 0.70 9.27
CA HIS A 121 -9.43 -0.34 10.27
C HIS A 121 -8.89 -1.62 9.62
N ALA A 122 -9.52 -2.10 8.53
CA ALA A 122 -9.08 -3.30 7.83
C ALA A 122 -7.67 -3.12 7.23
N ILE A 123 -7.44 -2.01 6.51
CA ILE A 123 -6.14 -1.70 5.90
C ILE A 123 -5.07 -1.51 6.99
N GLY A 124 -5.36 -0.71 8.01
CA GLY A 124 -4.43 -0.45 9.11
C GLY A 124 -4.04 -1.72 9.86
N THR A 125 -5.00 -2.60 10.14
CA THR A 125 -4.74 -3.91 10.78
C THR A 125 -3.80 -4.76 9.93
N GLN A 126 -4.04 -4.85 8.62
CA GLN A 126 -3.17 -5.61 7.73
C GLN A 126 -1.77 -5.00 7.62
N LEU A 127 -1.65 -3.68 7.50
CA LEU A 127 -0.34 -3.00 7.48
C LEU A 127 0.49 -3.33 8.72
N VAL A 128 -0.14 -3.33 9.91
CA VAL A 128 0.52 -3.71 11.17
C VAL A 128 0.96 -5.17 11.12
N GLN A 129 0.12 -6.09 10.65
CA GLN A 129 0.46 -7.51 10.52
C GLN A 129 1.65 -7.74 9.58
N PHE A 130 1.64 -7.12 8.40
CA PHE A 130 2.76 -7.20 7.44
C PHE A 130 4.06 -6.63 8.03
N SER A 131 3.98 -5.51 8.75
CA SER A 131 5.13 -4.90 9.43
C SER A 131 5.71 -5.83 10.50
N GLN A 132 4.85 -6.45 11.33
CA GLN A 132 5.28 -7.41 12.35
C GLN A 132 5.96 -8.64 11.76
N VAL A 133 5.41 -9.20 10.68
CA VAL A 133 5.99 -10.36 9.99
C VAL A 133 7.34 -10.00 9.37
N LYS A 134 7.45 -8.82 8.75
CA LYS A 134 8.70 -8.32 8.18
C LYS A 134 9.78 -8.18 9.26
N LYS A 135 9.47 -7.46 10.34
CA LYS A 135 10.38 -7.28 11.47
C LYS A 135 10.80 -8.61 12.10
N SER A 136 9.85 -9.52 12.30
CA SER A 136 10.14 -10.86 12.82
C SER A 136 11.08 -11.66 11.91
N SER A 137 10.96 -11.48 10.59
CA SER A 137 11.85 -12.13 9.62
C SER A 137 13.26 -11.55 9.66
N GLU A 138 13.37 -10.23 9.74
CA GLU A 138 14.66 -9.51 9.91
C GLU A 138 15.34 -9.92 11.22
N ASP A 139 14.59 -10.00 12.32
CA ASP A 139 15.10 -10.45 13.62
C ASP A 139 15.63 -11.88 13.56
N VAL A 140 14.90 -12.82 12.94
CA VAL A 140 15.36 -14.21 12.80
C VAL A 140 16.65 -14.31 11.99
N ILE A 141 16.75 -13.57 10.88
CA ILE A 141 17.96 -13.56 10.06
C ILE A 141 19.12 -12.92 10.84
N SER A 142 18.88 -11.81 11.53
CA SER A 142 19.89 -11.14 12.35
C SER A 142 20.46 -12.07 13.43
N GLN A 143 19.59 -12.73 14.20
CA GLN A 143 19.99 -13.69 15.23
C GLN A 143 20.83 -14.84 14.67
N LEU A 144 20.46 -15.38 13.49
CA LEU A 144 21.23 -16.43 12.83
C LEU A 144 22.62 -15.97 12.40
N LEU A 145 22.76 -14.72 11.94
CA LEU A 145 24.03 -14.15 11.50
C LEU A 145 24.96 -13.80 12.68
N THR A 146 24.40 -13.35 13.80
CA THR A 146 25.17 -12.97 14.99
C THR A 146 25.45 -14.14 15.92
N GLY A 147 24.68 -15.23 15.81
CA GLY A 147 24.69 -16.33 16.78
C GLY A 147 23.91 -16.02 18.07
N ASP A 148 23.20 -14.90 18.13
CA ASP A 148 22.45 -14.44 19.30
C ASP A 148 21.01 -14.97 19.28
N PHE A 149 20.85 -16.28 19.39
CA PHE A 149 19.54 -16.93 19.51
C PHE A 149 19.45 -17.81 20.76
N PRO A 150 18.26 -17.93 21.41
CA PRO A 150 18.12 -18.69 22.64
C PRO A 150 18.45 -20.18 22.50
N SER A 151 18.03 -20.81 21.40
CA SER A 151 18.34 -22.20 21.07
C SER A 151 18.14 -22.47 19.58
N VAL A 152 18.80 -23.52 19.05
CA VAL A 152 18.64 -23.97 17.66
C VAL A 152 17.18 -24.37 17.37
N GLU A 153 16.50 -25.00 18.33
CA GLU A 153 15.09 -25.39 18.21
C GLU A 153 14.17 -24.17 18.07
N THR A 154 14.41 -23.13 18.88
CA THR A 154 13.61 -21.89 18.85
C THR A 154 13.73 -21.19 17.50
N ILE A 155 14.96 -21.04 16.98
CA ILE A 155 15.19 -20.34 15.72
C ILE A 155 14.65 -21.13 14.52
N GLN A 156 14.74 -22.46 14.54
CA GLN A 156 14.12 -23.33 13.54
C GLN A 156 12.59 -23.23 13.54
N LEU A 157 11.96 -23.20 14.72
CA LEU A 157 10.51 -23.04 14.83
C LEU A 157 10.06 -21.69 14.28
N ARG A 158 10.72 -20.60 14.66
CA ARG A 158 10.41 -19.25 14.17
C ARG A 158 10.58 -19.15 12.65
N ALA A 159 11.67 -19.67 12.11
CA ALA A 159 11.90 -19.68 10.67
C ALA A 159 10.83 -20.49 9.91
N LYS A 160 10.41 -21.65 10.44
CA LYS A 160 9.32 -22.44 9.87
C LYS A 160 8.00 -21.68 9.87
N GLN A 161 7.65 -20.99 10.97
CA GLN A 161 6.44 -20.17 11.06
C GLN A 161 6.44 -19.02 10.05
N LEU A 162 7.59 -18.39 9.84
CA LEU A 162 7.79 -17.31 8.86
C LEU A 162 8.04 -17.82 7.43
N LYS A 163 8.01 -19.15 7.22
CA LYS A 163 8.31 -19.80 5.94
C LYS A 163 9.69 -19.44 5.37
N ILE A 164 10.65 -19.12 6.25
CA ILE A 164 12.05 -18.92 5.90
C ILE A 164 12.68 -20.30 5.76
N ASN A 165 13.14 -20.65 4.55
CA ASN A 165 13.89 -21.88 4.34
C ASN A 165 15.31 -21.68 4.88
N LEU A 166 15.66 -22.36 5.98
CA LEU A 166 17.02 -22.36 6.56
C LEU A 166 17.89 -23.54 6.10
N LEU A 167 17.26 -24.61 5.59
CA LEU A 167 17.95 -25.84 5.20
C LEU A 167 18.40 -25.80 3.73
N GLY A 168 18.23 -24.65 3.08
CA GLY A 168 18.71 -24.40 1.73
C GLY A 168 20.22 -24.10 1.70
N ARG A 169 20.75 -23.94 0.49
CA ARG A 169 22.08 -23.33 0.33
C ARG A 169 21.93 -21.83 0.51
N HIS A 170 22.58 -21.30 1.54
CA HIS A 170 22.64 -19.87 1.82
C HIS A 170 24.05 -19.36 1.56
N VAL A 171 24.15 -18.17 0.98
CA VAL A 171 25.42 -17.45 0.80
C VAL A 171 25.33 -16.20 1.65
N ILE A 172 26.33 -15.99 2.49
CA ILE A 172 26.47 -14.79 3.31
C ILE A 172 27.58 -13.95 2.69
N THR A 173 27.29 -12.68 2.39
CA THR A 173 28.28 -11.72 1.91
C THR A 173 28.40 -10.60 2.93
N VAL A 174 29.62 -10.35 3.43
CA VAL A 174 29.91 -9.26 4.34
C VAL A 174 30.58 -8.14 3.54
N LEU A 175 29.91 -7.01 3.44
CA LEU A 175 30.39 -5.84 2.71
C LEU A 175 30.84 -4.77 3.72
N ARG A 176 32.07 -4.26 3.55
CA ARG A 176 32.53 -3.06 4.26
C ARG A 176 32.33 -1.85 3.36
N LEU A 177 31.33 -1.04 3.67
CA LEU A 177 31.07 0.22 2.98
C LEU A 177 32.03 1.30 3.51
N HIS A 178 32.64 2.06 2.59
CA HIS A 178 33.45 3.24 2.90
C HIS A 178 32.71 4.49 2.39
N ASN A 179 32.92 5.65 3.01
CA ASN A 179 32.31 6.94 2.61
C ASN A 179 30.76 6.97 2.62
N ILE A 180 30.11 6.31 3.58
CA ILE A 180 28.63 6.29 3.69
C ILE A 180 28.02 7.70 3.74
N HIS A 181 28.74 8.67 4.32
CA HIS A 181 28.32 10.07 4.39
C HIS A 181 28.14 10.76 3.03
N ALA A 182 28.63 10.18 1.92
CA ALA A 182 28.44 10.72 0.58
C ALA A 182 27.16 10.20 -0.13
N LEU A 183 26.40 9.30 0.50
CA LEU A 183 25.20 8.66 -0.06
C LEU A 183 23.87 9.23 0.48
N PHE A 184 23.92 10.12 1.46
CA PHE A 184 22.78 10.81 2.08
C PHE A 184 23.06 12.30 2.12
#